data_AF-A0A653CA63-F1
#
_entry.id   AF-A0A653CA63-F1
#
_cell.length_a   1.000
_cell.length_b   1.000
_cell.length_c   1.000
_cell.angle_alpha   90.00
_cell.angle_beta   90.00
_cell.angle_gamma   90.00
#
_symmetry.space_group_name_H-M   'P 1'
#
loop_
_entity.id
_entity.type
_entity.pdbx_description
1 polymer ?
#
loop_
_entity_poly.entity_id
_entity_poly.type
_entity_poly.pdbx_seq_one_letter_code
_entity_poly.pdbx_strand_id
1 'polypeptide(L)'
;MYGMLLESVQHFVQLEYGEEVWRKVLALSGCKFTVFNTHQVYPDSIMASLASALAITTSNSYESFMKFFGKCFVRFFSNYGYDATIKATGRYFTDFLDNVDNIHSQFRLSYPKMKSPSMYLTDVDENGCILVYRSQRQGFTHYVMGQLEQIAKEIYNLKLSTSIVDEQTSTAPTGKTLYIVNLRLNFDNTQYVETKKLTKATNLRLNSRLPGFSCDLLFELFPFAILFDPAMTVVACGGKLLELAGGCKEQLLRQPLDNMFKLRRPKGIAFTWKNVSMYK
;
A
#
# COMPACT_ATOMS: atom_id res chain seq x y z
N MET A 1 -7.61 -13.24 -7.61
CA MET A 1 -8.23 -12.03 -7.03
C MET A 1 -9.40 -12.42 -6.15
N TYR A 2 -9.73 -11.67 -5.10
CA TYR A 2 -10.95 -11.93 -4.33
C TYR A 2 -12.18 -11.46 -5.09
N GLY A 3 -13.30 -12.18 -4.93
CA GLY A 3 -14.55 -11.90 -5.61
C GLY A 3 -15.15 -10.55 -5.27
N MET A 4 -14.84 -9.98 -4.09
CA MET A 4 -15.25 -8.61 -3.74
C MET A 4 -14.93 -7.58 -4.83
N LEU A 5 -13.76 -7.69 -5.48
CA LEU A 5 -13.38 -6.76 -6.54
C LEU A 5 -14.27 -6.95 -7.78
N LEU A 6 -14.58 -8.20 -8.13
CA LEU A 6 -15.40 -8.53 -9.30
C LEU A 6 -16.89 -8.25 -9.06
N GLU A 7 -17.36 -8.45 -7.83
CA GLU A 7 -18.70 -8.11 -7.36
C GLU A 7 -18.95 -6.60 -7.48
N SER A 8 -17.97 -5.77 -7.07
CA SER A 8 -18.07 -4.32 -7.26
C SER A 8 -18.18 -3.92 -8.74
N VAL A 9 -17.43 -4.60 -9.63
CA VAL A 9 -17.49 -4.35 -11.07
C VAL A 9 -18.85 -4.75 -11.63
N GLN A 10 -19.31 -5.96 -11.32
CA GLN A 10 -20.63 -6.44 -11.74
C GLN A 10 -21.73 -5.45 -11.35
N HIS A 11 -21.78 -5.05 -10.07
CA HIS A 11 -22.79 -4.15 -9.56
C HIS A 11 -22.83 -2.81 -10.31
N PHE A 12 -21.68 -2.15 -10.47
CA PHE A 12 -21.64 -0.82 -11.11
C PHE A 12 -21.76 -0.88 -12.64
N VAL A 13 -21.34 -1.96 -13.28
CA VAL A 13 -21.59 -2.14 -14.72
C VAL A 13 -23.09 -2.34 -14.97
N GLN A 14 -23.76 -3.17 -14.17
CA GLN A 14 -25.22 -3.34 -14.27
C GLN A 14 -25.96 -2.03 -13.97
N LEU A 15 -25.50 -1.25 -12.98
CA LEU A 15 -26.10 0.02 -12.61
C LEU A 15 -25.94 1.11 -13.69
N GLU A 16 -24.76 1.26 -14.29
CA GLU A 16 -24.45 2.37 -15.20
C GLU A 16 -24.65 2.05 -16.69
N TYR A 17 -24.50 0.78 -17.08
CA TYR A 17 -24.60 0.33 -18.48
C TYR A 17 -25.78 -0.63 -18.72
N GLY A 18 -26.44 -1.11 -17.67
CA GLY A 18 -27.59 -2.01 -17.75
C GLY A 18 -27.24 -3.48 -17.90
N GLU A 19 -28.22 -4.34 -17.61
CA GLU A 19 -28.09 -5.80 -17.65
C GLU A 19 -27.76 -6.35 -19.04
N GLU A 20 -28.26 -5.72 -20.10
CA GLU A 20 -28.00 -6.16 -21.48
C GLU A 20 -26.53 -6.01 -21.86
N VAL A 21 -25.88 -4.91 -21.43
CA VAL A 21 -24.44 -4.71 -21.63
C VAL A 21 -23.67 -5.73 -20.81
N TRP A 22 -24.05 -5.95 -19.54
CA TRP A 22 -23.41 -6.95 -18.69
C TRP A 22 -23.43 -8.36 -19.30
N ARG A 23 -24.58 -8.82 -19.82
CA ARG A 23 -24.68 -10.14 -20.48
C ARG A 23 -23.80 -10.24 -21.72
N LYS A 24 -23.74 -9.19 -22.55
CA LYS A 24 -22.84 -9.13 -23.72
C LYS A 24 -21.37 -9.19 -23.31
N VAL A 25 -20.99 -8.47 -22.25
CA VAL A 25 -19.63 -8.46 -21.71
C VAL A 25 -19.23 -9.83 -21.17
N LEU A 26 -20.11 -10.53 -20.46
CA LEU A 26 -19.85 -11.90 -20.00
C LEU A 26 -19.63 -12.86 -21.17
N ALA A 27 -20.45 -12.77 -22.23
CA ALA A 27 -20.30 -13.58 -23.43
C ALA A 27 -18.96 -13.30 -24.15
N LEU A 28 -18.62 -12.03 -24.36
CA LEU A 28 -17.38 -11.62 -25.04
C LEU A 28 -16.11 -11.93 -24.24
N SER A 29 -16.16 -11.80 -22.91
CA SER A 29 -15.01 -12.06 -22.03
C SER A 29 -14.73 -13.56 -21.85
N GLY A 30 -15.63 -14.44 -22.28
CA GLY A 30 -15.55 -15.88 -22.01
C GLY A 30 -15.66 -16.22 -20.51
N CYS A 31 -16.20 -15.30 -19.70
CA CYS A 31 -16.34 -15.49 -18.27
C CYS A 31 -17.45 -16.52 -17.98
N LYS A 32 -17.08 -17.67 -17.43
CA LYS A 32 -18.03 -18.73 -17.05
C LYS A 32 -18.82 -18.41 -15.78
N PHE A 33 -18.44 -17.35 -15.06
CA PHE A 33 -19.06 -16.95 -13.80
C PHE A 33 -20.11 -15.88 -14.06
N THR A 34 -21.33 -16.12 -13.59
CA THR A 34 -22.45 -15.17 -13.65
C THR A 34 -22.63 -14.37 -12.36
N VAL A 35 -22.14 -14.91 -11.24
CA VAL A 35 -22.19 -14.30 -9.90
C VAL A 35 -20.83 -14.45 -9.24
N PHE A 36 -20.36 -13.37 -8.61
CA PHE A 36 -19.11 -13.36 -7.85
C PHE A 36 -19.39 -13.36 -6.35
N ASN A 37 -18.73 -14.27 -5.62
CA ASN A 37 -18.82 -14.36 -4.16
C ASN A 37 -17.64 -13.62 -3.52
N THR A 38 -17.93 -12.73 -2.56
CA THR A 38 -16.95 -11.84 -1.91
C THR A 38 -15.66 -12.54 -1.44
N HIS A 39 -15.79 -13.69 -0.77
CA HIS A 39 -14.67 -14.43 -0.15
C HIS A 39 -14.04 -15.51 -1.07
N GLN A 40 -14.58 -15.71 -2.28
CA GLN A 40 -14.04 -16.67 -3.23
C GLN A 40 -12.86 -16.07 -4.01
N VAL A 41 -11.87 -16.90 -4.36
CA VAL A 41 -10.73 -16.47 -5.16
C VAL A 41 -10.93 -16.89 -6.62
N TYR A 42 -10.79 -15.92 -7.51
CA TYR A 42 -10.94 -16.05 -8.95
C TYR A 42 -9.61 -15.79 -9.68
N PRO A 43 -9.42 -16.28 -10.92
CA PRO A 43 -8.27 -15.93 -11.75
C PRO A 43 -8.11 -14.42 -11.96
N ASP A 44 -6.87 -13.91 -11.92
CA ASP A 44 -6.59 -12.48 -12.09
C ASP A 44 -6.92 -11.99 -13.52
N SER A 45 -6.96 -12.91 -14.51
CA SER A 45 -7.29 -12.61 -15.91
C SER A 45 -8.71 -12.10 -16.11
N ILE A 46 -9.66 -12.45 -15.24
CA ILE A 46 -11.08 -12.09 -15.41
C ILE A 46 -11.26 -10.57 -15.43
N MET A 47 -10.57 -9.83 -14.56
CA MET A 47 -10.68 -8.37 -14.51
C MET A 47 -10.24 -7.74 -15.85
N ALA A 48 -9.13 -8.22 -16.42
CA ALA A 48 -8.64 -7.75 -17.70
C ALA A 48 -9.61 -8.14 -18.85
N SER A 49 -10.12 -9.38 -18.86
CA SER A 49 -11.08 -9.83 -19.86
C SER A 49 -12.39 -9.03 -19.83
N LEU A 50 -12.88 -8.69 -18.64
CA LEU A 50 -14.08 -7.84 -18.48
C LEU A 50 -13.83 -6.42 -18.99
N ALA A 51 -12.68 -5.82 -18.66
CA ALA A 51 -12.32 -4.48 -19.14
C ALA A 51 -12.17 -4.45 -20.66
N SER A 52 -11.54 -5.46 -21.27
CA SER A 52 -11.42 -5.57 -22.73
C SER A 52 -12.78 -5.75 -23.41
N ALA A 53 -13.67 -6.58 -22.86
CA ALA A 53 -15.00 -6.79 -23.41
C ALA A 53 -15.88 -5.52 -23.32
N LEU A 54 -15.78 -4.75 -22.23
CA LEU A 54 -16.45 -3.46 -22.10
C LEU A 54 -15.90 -2.41 -23.06
N ALA A 55 -14.58 -2.33 -23.20
CA ALA A 55 -13.92 -1.45 -24.16
C ALA A 55 -14.45 -1.67 -25.59
N ILE A 56 -14.58 -2.94 -26.01
CA ILE A 56 -15.16 -3.32 -27.29
C ILE A 56 -16.64 -2.93 -27.39
N THR A 57 -17.42 -3.17 -26.32
CA THR A 57 -18.88 -2.98 -26.35
C THR A 57 -19.29 -1.50 -26.34
N THR A 58 -18.51 -0.62 -25.69
CA THR A 58 -18.85 0.80 -25.55
C THR A 58 -17.94 1.73 -26.34
N SER A 59 -17.02 1.21 -27.15
CA SER A 59 -16.02 1.97 -27.91
C SER A 59 -15.16 2.93 -27.06
N ASN A 60 -14.87 2.57 -25.81
CA ASN A 60 -13.96 3.30 -24.92
C ASN A 60 -12.63 2.56 -24.75
N SER A 61 -11.61 3.21 -24.17
CA SER A 61 -10.32 2.55 -23.96
C SER A 61 -10.33 1.57 -22.78
N TYR A 62 -9.46 0.56 -22.85
CA TYR A 62 -9.23 -0.42 -21.78
C TYR A 62 -8.81 0.28 -20.47
N GLU A 63 -7.92 1.27 -20.57
CA GLU A 63 -7.40 2.05 -19.45
C GLU A 63 -8.52 2.82 -18.73
N SER A 64 -9.47 3.36 -19.50
CA SER A 64 -10.64 4.06 -18.95
C SER A 64 -11.49 3.11 -18.12
N PHE A 65 -11.73 1.89 -18.61
CA PHE A 65 -12.48 0.88 -17.87
C PHE A 65 -11.74 0.34 -16.65
N MET A 66 -10.42 0.19 -16.73
CA MET A 66 -9.63 -0.17 -15.54
C MET A 66 -9.70 0.91 -14.47
N LYS A 67 -9.64 2.21 -14.86
CA LYS A 67 -9.88 3.32 -13.93
C LYS A 67 -11.30 3.29 -13.37
N PHE A 68 -12.31 3.06 -14.22
CA PHE A 68 -13.70 2.92 -13.79
C PHE A 68 -13.87 1.81 -12.76
N PHE A 69 -13.29 0.63 -12.98
CA PHE A 69 -13.31 -0.48 -12.03
C PHE A 69 -12.68 -0.11 -10.68
N GLY A 70 -11.58 0.65 -10.69
CA GLY A 70 -10.98 1.18 -9.47
C GLY A 70 -11.94 2.08 -8.69
N LYS A 71 -12.68 2.94 -9.38
CA LYS A 71 -13.70 3.83 -8.79
C LYS A 71 -14.88 3.02 -8.23
N CYS A 72 -15.33 2.01 -8.96
CA CYS A 72 -16.38 1.07 -8.55
C CYS A 72 -16.02 0.39 -7.23
N PHE A 73 -14.77 -0.08 -7.11
CA PHE A 73 -14.32 -0.75 -5.89
C PHE A 73 -14.40 0.16 -4.66
N VAL A 74 -13.93 1.41 -4.76
CA VAL A 74 -13.98 2.37 -3.65
C VAL A 74 -15.42 2.69 -3.28
N ARG A 75 -16.29 2.97 -4.27
CA ARG A 75 -17.71 3.23 -4.03
C ARG A 75 -18.41 2.06 -3.35
N PHE A 76 -18.12 0.84 -3.79
CA PHE A 76 -18.67 -0.38 -3.23
C PHE A 76 -18.22 -0.58 -1.77
N PHE A 77 -16.93 -0.46 -1.52
CA PHE A 77 -16.32 -0.60 -0.21
C PHE A 77 -16.79 0.48 0.78
N SER A 78 -17.01 1.71 0.33
CA SER A 78 -17.55 2.78 1.17
C SER A 78 -18.95 2.44 1.71
N ASN A 79 -19.77 1.70 0.95
CA ASN A 79 -21.08 1.24 1.42
C ASN A 79 -20.99 0.24 2.59
N TYR A 80 -19.85 -0.43 2.77
CA TYR A 80 -19.61 -1.33 3.91
C TYR A 80 -19.02 -0.61 5.14
N GLY A 81 -18.96 0.73 5.14
CA GLY A 81 -18.50 1.53 6.28
C GLY A 81 -16.98 1.55 6.47
N TYR A 82 -16.22 1.15 5.45
CA TYR A 82 -14.76 1.20 5.53
C TYR A 82 -14.17 2.58 5.21
N ASP A 83 -15.02 3.57 4.90
CA ASP A 83 -14.63 4.98 4.82
C ASP A 83 -14.02 5.44 6.15
N ALA A 84 -14.56 4.97 7.28
CA ALA A 84 -14.00 5.18 8.61
C ALA A 84 -12.59 4.60 8.76
N THR A 85 -12.32 3.42 8.20
CA THR A 85 -10.98 2.81 8.20
C THR A 85 -9.99 3.64 7.40
N ILE A 86 -10.41 4.16 6.23
CA ILE A 86 -9.56 5.05 5.43
C ILE A 86 -9.29 6.36 6.20
N LYS A 87 -10.33 7.01 6.74
CA LYS A 87 -10.18 8.26 7.51
C LYS A 87 -9.36 8.08 8.79
N ALA A 88 -9.39 6.90 9.39
CA ALA A 88 -8.58 6.58 10.57
C ALA A 88 -7.08 6.52 10.28
N THR A 89 -6.66 6.43 9.02
CA THR A 89 -5.22 6.36 8.68
C THR A 89 -4.50 7.69 8.80
N GLY A 90 -5.22 8.81 8.72
CA GLY A 90 -4.63 10.12 8.94
C GLY A 90 -5.52 11.26 8.51
N ARG A 91 -5.07 12.49 8.79
CA ARG A 91 -5.83 13.71 8.53
C ARG A 91 -5.76 14.10 7.05
N TYR A 92 -4.58 13.97 6.46
CA TYR A 92 -4.31 14.38 5.10
C TYR A 92 -4.28 13.17 4.16
N PHE A 93 -4.57 13.38 2.87
CA PHE A 93 -4.48 12.33 1.86
C PHE A 93 -3.08 11.70 1.82
N THR A 94 -2.04 12.50 2.04
CA THR A 94 -0.65 12.03 2.14
C THR A 94 -0.44 11.06 3.31
N ASP A 95 -1.09 11.28 4.47
CA ASP A 95 -1.00 10.34 5.60
C ASP A 95 -1.64 8.99 5.24
N PHE A 96 -2.76 9.01 4.50
CA PHE A 96 -3.38 7.79 4.01
C PHE A 96 -2.50 7.01 3.04
N LEU A 97 -1.89 7.72 2.08
CA LEU A 97 -1.00 7.11 1.10
C LEU A 97 0.19 6.40 1.78
N ASP A 98 0.73 7.01 2.84
CA ASP A 98 1.82 6.46 3.64
C ASP A 98 1.38 5.22 4.45
N ASN A 99 0.12 5.17 4.87
CA ASN A 99 -0.44 4.13 5.73
C ASN A 99 -1.25 3.04 5.00
N VAL A 100 -1.39 3.11 3.67
CA VAL A 100 -2.24 2.18 2.93
C VAL A 100 -1.81 0.71 3.06
N ASP A 101 -0.51 0.45 3.22
CA ASP A 101 0.03 -0.90 3.45
C ASP A 101 -0.37 -1.47 4.83
N ASN A 102 -0.64 -0.61 5.81
CA ASN A 102 -1.17 -1.01 7.12
C ASN A 102 -2.61 -1.47 7.02
N ILE A 103 -3.44 -0.76 6.24
CA ILE A 103 -4.82 -1.17 5.95
C ILE A 103 -4.83 -2.56 5.29
N HIS A 104 -3.99 -2.78 4.27
CA HIS A 104 -3.86 -4.09 3.64
C HIS A 104 -3.38 -5.18 4.61
N SER A 105 -2.52 -4.83 5.57
CA SER A 105 -2.05 -5.78 6.58
C SER A 105 -3.18 -6.21 7.52
N GLN A 106 -4.07 -5.30 7.91
CA GLN A 106 -5.27 -5.59 8.70
C GLN A 106 -6.26 -6.44 7.90
N PHE A 107 -6.53 -6.09 6.64
CA PHE A 107 -7.45 -6.87 5.78
C PHE A 107 -7.01 -8.32 5.57
N ARG A 108 -5.71 -8.61 5.66
CA ARG A 108 -5.20 -9.98 5.53
C ARG A 108 -5.72 -10.91 6.65
N LEU A 109 -6.18 -10.38 7.78
CA LEU A 109 -6.80 -11.17 8.84
C LEU A 109 -8.14 -11.77 8.35
N SER A 110 -8.97 -10.98 7.68
CA SER A 110 -10.24 -11.42 7.08
C SER A 110 -10.05 -12.09 5.72
N TYR A 111 -8.98 -11.74 4.99
CA TYR A 111 -8.67 -12.24 3.65
C TYR A 111 -7.28 -12.91 3.61
N PRO A 112 -7.11 -14.13 4.15
CA PRO A 112 -5.78 -14.76 4.34
C PRO A 112 -4.99 -14.99 3.05
N LYS A 113 -5.69 -15.19 1.91
CA LYS A 113 -5.08 -15.43 0.60
C LYS A 113 -4.77 -14.12 -0.15
N MET A 114 -4.94 -12.97 0.50
CA MET A 114 -4.77 -11.67 -0.14
C MET A 114 -3.30 -11.42 -0.46
N LYS A 115 -3.06 -11.13 -1.74
CA LYS A 115 -1.79 -10.60 -2.25
C LYS A 115 -2.00 -9.10 -2.50
N SER A 116 -1.70 -8.31 -1.47
CA SER A 116 -1.75 -6.85 -1.56
C SER A 116 -0.54 -6.33 -2.33
N PRO A 117 -0.69 -5.22 -3.07
CA PRO A 117 0.46 -4.44 -3.51
C PRO A 117 1.17 -3.82 -2.29
N SER A 118 2.35 -3.27 -2.52
CA SER A 118 3.04 -2.40 -1.58
C SER A 118 3.20 -1.02 -2.18
N MET A 119 3.02 0.00 -1.35
CA MET A 119 3.02 1.40 -1.75
C MET A 119 3.80 2.23 -0.74
N TYR A 120 4.63 3.13 -1.24
CA TYR A 120 5.33 4.12 -0.42
C TYR A 120 5.53 5.40 -1.22
N LEU A 121 5.77 6.49 -0.50
CA LEU A 121 5.90 7.81 -1.08
C LEU A 121 7.37 8.22 -1.26
N THR A 122 7.64 8.94 -2.34
CA THR A 122 8.85 9.73 -2.55
C THR A 122 8.47 11.14 -3.00
N ASP A 123 9.41 12.08 -2.89
CA ASP A 123 9.28 13.43 -3.47
C ASP A 123 7.96 14.13 -3.11
N VAL A 124 7.67 14.20 -1.81
CA VAL A 124 6.46 14.86 -1.28
C VAL A 124 6.68 16.37 -1.23
N ASP A 125 5.80 17.11 -1.89
CA ASP A 125 5.85 18.56 -2.03
C ASP A 125 4.45 19.19 -1.86
N GLU A 126 4.34 20.51 -2.01
CA GLU A 126 3.07 21.26 -1.84
C GLU A 126 2.05 20.96 -2.96
N ASN A 127 2.50 20.46 -4.10
CA ASN A 127 1.69 20.11 -5.27
C ASN A 127 1.43 18.59 -5.38
N GLY A 128 1.81 17.80 -4.38
CA GLY A 128 1.51 16.38 -4.28
C GLY A 128 2.71 15.51 -3.93
N CYS A 129 2.85 14.36 -4.58
CA CYS A 129 3.92 13.40 -4.30
C CYS A 129 4.14 12.40 -5.44
N ILE A 130 5.21 11.62 -5.36
CA ILE A 130 5.42 10.43 -6.18
C ILE A 130 5.06 9.20 -5.35
N LEU A 131 4.15 8.37 -5.85
CA LEU A 131 3.78 7.10 -5.26
C LEU A 131 4.48 5.97 -6.01
N VAL A 132 5.29 5.18 -5.30
CA VAL A 132 5.90 3.98 -5.85
C VAL A 132 5.00 2.78 -5.59
N TYR A 133 4.35 2.29 -6.64
CA TYR A 133 3.46 1.14 -6.60
C TYR A 133 4.20 -0.14 -6.97
N ARG A 134 4.21 -1.14 -6.08
CA ARG A 134 4.86 -2.44 -6.28
C ARG A 134 3.84 -3.57 -6.24
N SER A 135 3.79 -4.39 -7.29
CA SER A 135 2.83 -5.49 -7.37
C SER A 135 3.36 -6.70 -8.14
N GLN A 136 2.84 -7.88 -7.80
CA GLN A 136 3.06 -9.10 -8.58
C GLN A 136 2.09 -9.23 -9.77
N ARG A 137 1.10 -8.33 -9.86
CA ARG A 137 0.08 -8.35 -10.92
C ARG A 137 0.36 -7.25 -11.93
N GLN A 138 0.55 -7.64 -13.19
CA GLN A 138 0.66 -6.71 -14.33
C GLN A 138 -0.72 -6.17 -14.73
N GLY A 139 -0.77 -4.94 -15.24
CA GLY A 139 -1.98 -4.38 -15.85
C GLY A 139 -2.97 -3.72 -14.89
N PHE A 140 -2.62 -3.61 -13.60
CA PHE A 140 -3.47 -3.01 -12.57
C PHE A 140 -3.15 -1.54 -12.26
N THR A 141 -2.21 -0.92 -12.99
CA THR A 141 -1.81 0.49 -12.78
C THR A 141 -3.02 1.42 -12.83
N HIS A 142 -3.79 1.37 -13.92
CA HIS A 142 -4.99 2.19 -14.11
C HIS A 142 -6.09 1.89 -13.08
N TYR A 143 -6.19 0.64 -12.61
CA TYR A 143 -7.12 0.25 -11.55
C TYR A 143 -6.76 0.92 -10.21
N VAL A 144 -5.48 1.01 -9.88
CA VAL A 144 -5.03 1.74 -8.67
C VAL A 144 -5.20 3.25 -8.83
N MET A 145 -4.89 3.80 -10.01
CA MET A 145 -5.15 5.22 -10.30
C MET A 145 -6.63 5.58 -10.09
N GLY A 146 -7.55 4.73 -10.56
CA GLY A 146 -8.99 4.92 -10.34
C GLY A 146 -9.40 4.91 -8.86
N GLN A 147 -8.82 4.02 -8.05
CA GLN A 147 -9.07 3.98 -6.60
C GLN A 147 -8.58 5.26 -5.92
N LEU A 148 -7.35 5.69 -6.23
CA LEU A 148 -6.75 6.89 -5.64
C LEU A 148 -7.55 8.15 -6.01
N GLU A 149 -7.97 8.27 -7.28
CA GLU A 149 -8.83 9.37 -7.74
C GLU A 149 -10.16 9.40 -6.97
N GLN A 150 -10.79 8.23 -6.76
CA GLN A 150 -12.06 8.15 -6.04
C GLN A 150 -11.92 8.49 -4.56
N ILE A 151 -10.90 7.96 -3.89
CA ILE A 151 -10.62 8.23 -2.47
C ILE A 151 -10.32 9.71 -2.26
N ALA A 152 -9.46 10.29 -3.10
CA ALA A 152 -9.14 11.71 -3.02
C ALA A 152 -10.42 12.56 -3.13
N LYS A 153 -11.31 12.24 -4.08
CA LYS A 153 -12.56 12.96 -4.31
C LYS A 153 -13.58 12.77 -3.18
N GLU A 154 -13.93 11.54 -2.84
CA GLU A 154 -15.05 11.25 -1.92
C GLU A 154 -14.69 11.41 -0.44
N ILE A 155 -13.44 11.10 -0.06
CA ILE A 155 -13.04 11.04 1.35
C ILE A 155 -12.31 12.30 1.77
N TYR A 156 -11.42 12.83 0.91
CA TYR A 156 -10.58 13.99 1.22
C TYR A 156 -11.05 15.29 0.55
N ASN A 157 -12.07 15.22 -0.32
CA ASN A 157 -12.56 16.36 -1.10
C ASN A 157 -11.46 17.06 -1.92
N LEU A 158 -10.55 16.27 -2.50
CA LEU A 158 -9.44 16.73 -3.32
C LEU A 158 -9.62 16.35 -4.79
N LYS A 159 -9.17 17.23 -5.69
CA LYS A 159 -9.05 16.93 -7.11
C LYS A 159 -7.66 16.36 -7.39
N LEU A 160 -7.58 15.05 -7.54
CA LEU A 160 -6.34 14.35 -7.87
C LEU A 160 -6.18 14.20 -9.39
N SER A 161 -4.99 14.54 -9.90
CA SER A 161 -4.54 14.17 -11.25
C SER A 161 -3.37 13.20 -11.17
N THR A 162 -3.45 12.08 -11.90
CA THR A 162 -2.47 10.99 -11.85
C THR A 162 -1.77 10.83 -13.20
N SER A 163 -0.44 10.74 -13.19
CA SER A 163 0.36 10.41 -14.37
C SER A 163 1.42 9.36 -14.07
N ILE A 164 1.72 8.53 -15.06
CA ILE A 164 2.77 7.51 -14.96
C ILE A 164 4.09 8.19 -15.32
N VAL A 165 5.05 8.16 -14.42
CA VAL A 165 6.40 8.71 -14.62
C VAL A 165 7.33 7.65 -15.18
N ASP A 166 7.26 6.44 -14.63
CA ASP A 166 8.15 5.34 -14.97
C ASP A 166 7.50 4.00 -14.66
N GLU A 167 7.78 2.98 -15.48
CA GLU A 167 7.34 1.61 -15.31
C GLU A 167 8.51 0.66 -15.48
N GLN A 168 8.78 -0.14 -14.44
CA GLN A 168 9.86 -1.11 -14.42
C GLN A 168 9.32 -2.49 -14.05
N THR A 169 9.93 -3.50 -14.66
CA THR A 169 9.70 -4.90 -14.29
C THR A 169 11.00 -5.45 -13.73
N SER A 170 10.98 -5.85 -12.46
CA SER A 170 12.13 -6.45 -11.78
C SER A 170 11.83 -7.90 -11.45
N THR A 171 12.79 -8.79 -11.65
CA THR A 171 12.67 -10.18 -11.19
C THR A 171 13.26 -10.27 -9.79
N ALA A 172 12.41 -10.55 -8.80
CA ALA A 172 12.87 -10.74 -7.44
C ALA A 172 13.79 -11.99 -7.36
N PRO A 173 14.72 -12.06 -6.38
CA PRO A 173 15.60 -13.22 -6.18
C PRO A 173 14.84 -14.55 -6.01
N THR A 174 13.56 -14.47 -5.64
CA THR A 174 12.64 -15.61 -5.51
C THR A 174 12.07 -16.12 -6.86
N GLY A 175 12.55 -15.62 -8.01
CA GLY A 175 12.07 -15.95 -9.34
C GLY A 175 10.69 -15.38 -9.70
N LYS A 176 10.18 -14.41 -8.90
CA LYS A 176 8.86 -13.80 -9.11
C LYS A 176 9.01 -12.44 -9.76
N THR A 177 8.27 -12.22 -10.84
CA THR A 177 8.18 -10.92 -11.50
C THR A 177 7.47 -9.91 -10.59
N LEU A 178 8.08 -8.75 -10.44
CA LEU A 178 7.58 -7.62 -9.67
C LEU A 178 7.51 -6.40 -10.57
N TYR A 179 6.31 -5.85 -10.70
CA TYR A 179 6.04 -4.61 -11.42
C TYR A 179 6.16 -3.44 -10.46
N ILE A 180 6.97 -2.46 -10.82
CA ILE A 180 7.21 -1.24 -10.06
C ILE A 180 6.79 -0.06 -10.95
N VAL A 181 5.84 0.75 -10.49
CA VAL A 181 5.34 1.89 -11.24
C VAL A 181 5.44 3.13 -10.38
N ASN A 182 6.09 4.17 -10.90
CA ASN A 182 6.16 5.47 -10.26
C ASN A 182 5.03 6.35 -10.79
N LEU A 183 4.09 6.69 -9.91
CA LEU A 183 2.93 7.52 -10.22
C LEU A 183 3.14 8.92 -9.64
N ARG A 184 3.14 9.96 -10.49
CA ARG A 184 3.03 11.33 -9.99
C ARG A 184 1.57 11.61 -9.66
N LEU A 185 1.34 11.95 -8.39
CA LEU A 185 0.06 12.35 -7.85
C LEU A 185 0.08 13.86 -7.67
N ASN A 186 -0.73 14.58 -8.45
CA ASN A 186 -0.83 16.04 -8.36
C ASN A 186 -2.12 16.42 -7.64
N PHE A 187 -2.00 17.05 -6.48
CA PHE A 187 -3.09 17.53 -5.63
C PHE A 187 -2.59 18.63 -4.70
N ASP A 188 -3.50 19.42 -4.13
CA ASP A 188 -3.13 20.44 -3.14
C ASP A 188 -2.71 19.76 -1.83
N ASN A 189 -1.42 19.84 -1.51
CA ASN A 189 -0.78 19.25 -0.34
C ASN A 189 -0.18 20.33 0.59
N THR A 190 -0.53 21.60 0.37
CA THR A 190 0.01 22.76 1.10
C THR A 190 -0.16 22.61 2.62
N GLN A 191 -1.39 22.35 3.08
CA GLN A 191 -1.71 22.21 4.51
C GLN A 191 -0.92 21.10 5.21
N TYR A 192 -0.67 19.98 4.53
CA TYR A 192 0.13 18.89 5.05
C TYR A 192 1.59 19.33 5.22
N VAL A 193 2.16 19.95 4.19
CA VAL A 193 3.55 20.42 4.21
C VAL A 193 3.75 21.48 5.28
N GLU A 194 2.84 22.44 5.42
CA GLU A 194 2.86 23.45 6.48
C GLU A 194 2.79 22.82 7.87
N THR A 195 1.88 21.87 8.07
CA THR A 195 1.75 21.17 9.35
C THR A 195 3.01 20.38 9.71
N LYS A 196 3.64 19.70 8.73
CA LYS A 196 4.92 19.01 8.93
C LYS A 196 6.06 20.00 9.19
N LYS A 197 6.13 21.14 8.49
CA LYS A 197 7.11 22.21 8.75
C LYS A 197 6.98 22.76 10.18
N LEU A 198 5.76 23.08 10.60
CA LEU A 198 5.45 23.55 11.96
C LEU A 198 5.82 22.50 13.02
N THR A 199 5.43 21.24 12.81
CA THR A 199 5.75 20.15 13.74
C THR A 199 7.27 19.94 13.84
N LYS A 200 7.99 20.00 12.71
CA LYS A 200 9.45 19.89 12.68
C LYS A 200 10.12 21.06 13.41
N ALA A 201 9.65 22.28 13.21
CA ALA A 201 10.16 23.46 13.91
C ALA A 201 9.91 23.39 15.42
N THR A 202 8.72 22.94 15.83
CA THR A 202 8.39 22.70 17.25
C THR A 202 9.25 21.60 17.85
N ASN A 203 9.44 20.48 17.16
CA ASN A 203 10.30 19.39 17.62
C ASN A 203 11.78 19.82 17.71
N LEU A 204 12.28 20.62 16.76
CA LEU A 204 13.62 21.21 16.84
C LEU A 204 13.79 22.11 18.07
N ARG A 205 12.76 22.92 18.40
CA ARG A 205 12.75 23.77 19.61
C ARG A 205 12.63 22.97 20.91
N LEU A 206 11.94 21.83 20.88
CA LEU A 206 11.82 20.92 22.03
C LEU A 206 13.12 20.14 22.26
N ASN A 207 13.73 19.60 21.19
CA ASN A 207 14.97 18.83 21.28
C ASN A 207 16.14 19.62 21.88
N SER A 208 16.19 20.94 21.68
CA SER A 208 17.23 21.80 22.30
C SER A 208 16.99 22.07 23.78
N ARG A 209 15.83 21.70 24.33
CA ARG A 209 15.42 21.95 25.73
C ARG A 209 15.26 20.68 26.56
N LEU A 210 15.12 19.52 25.93
CA LEU A 210 14.96 18.26 26.65
C LEU A 210 16.33 17.81 27.19
N PRO A 211 16.43 17.47 28.48
CA PRO A 211 17.65 16.85 29.00
C PRO A 211 17.87 15.51 28.32
N GLY A 212 19.14 15.13 28.14
CA GLY A 212 19.47 13.78 27.70
C GLY A 212 18.89 12.74 28.67
N PHE A 213 18.33 11.67 28.14
CA PHE A 213 17.86 10.53 28.94
C PHE A 213 18.81 9.35 28.77
N SER A 214 18.93 8.51 29.80
CA SER A 214 19.77 7.32 29.72
C SER A 214 19.22 6.33 28.69
N CYS A 215 20.10 5.78 27.86
CA CYS A 215 19.76 4.67 26.98
C CYS A 215 19.32 3.44 27.78
N ASP A 216 19.80 3.26 29.02
CA ASP A 216 19.40 2.14 29.88
C ASP A 216 17.89 2.19 30.18
N LEU A 217 17.36 3.39 30.46
CA LEU A 217 15.93 3.59 30.68
C LEU A 217 15.11 3.26 29.42
N LEU A 218 15.63 3.55 28.23
CA LEU A 218 14.96 3.21 26.98
C LEU A 218 14.79 1.70 26.82
N PHE A 219 15.84 0.94 27.13
CA PHE A 219 15.83 -0.53 27.01
C PHE A 219 15.09 -1.22 28.16
N GLU A 220 14.90 -0.52 29.28
CA GLU A 220 13.98 -0.92 30.34
C GLU A 220 12.51 -0.73 29.91
N LEU A 221 12.19 0.42 29.32
CA LEU A 221 10.84 0.71 28.81
C LEU A 221 10.46 -0.15 27.59
N PHE A 222 11.44 -0.47 26.73
CA PHE A 222 11.24 -1.25 25.52
C PHE A 222 12.05 -2.56 25.57
N PRO A 223 11.54 -3.60 26.27
CA PRO A 223 12.29 -4.81 26.57
C PRO A 223 12.64 -5.68 25.33
N PHE A 224 11.98 -5.42 24.19
CA PHE A 224 12.22 -6.07 22.90
C PHE A 224 12.83 -5.14 21.83
N ALA A 225 13.34 -3.97 22.22
CA ALA A 225 14.00 -3.06 21.29
C ALA A 225 15.39 -3.60 20.86
N ILE A 226 15.77 -3.29 19.62
CA ILE A 226 17.10 -3.56 19.07
C ILE A 226 17.63 -2.26 18.48
N LEU A 227 18.84 -1.88 18.86
CA LEU A 227 19.59 -0.80 18.26
C LEU A 227 20.73 -1.40 17.43
N PHE A 228 20.84 -1.02 16.17
CA PHE A 228 21.88 -1.47 15.27
C PHE A 228 22.43 -0.32 14.42
N ASP A 229 23.66 -0.46 13.96
CA ASP A 229 24.37 0.56 13.19
C ASP A 229 24.18 0.42 11.66
N PRO A 230 24.71 1.36 10.85
CA PRO A 230 24.65 1.26 9.39
C PRO A 230 25.34 0.03 8.79
N ALA A 231 26.23 -0.64 9.53
CA ALA A 231 26.85 -1.90 9.14
C ALA A 231 25.98 -3.11 9.47
N MET A 232 24.73 -2.91 9.90
CA MET A 232 23.79 -3.96 10.34
C MET A 232 24.30 -4.74 11.56
N THR A 233 25.08 -4.10 12.43
CA THR A 233 25.62 -4.70 13.66
C THR A 233 24.82 -4.24 14.87
N VAL A 234 24.44 -5.18 15.76
CA VAL A 234 23.68 -4.85 16.97
C VAL A 234 24.55 -4.10 17.99
N VAL A 235 24.15 -2.89 18.35
CA VAL A 235 24.82 -2.01 19.31
C VAL A 235 24.25 -2.17 20.72
N ALA A 236 22.93 -2.30 20.84
CA ALA A 236 22.24 -2.49 22.12
C ALA A 236 20.90 -3.21 21.94
N CYS A 237 20.38 -3.82 23.01
CA CYS A 237 19.12 -4.56 23.00
C CYS A 237 18.40 -4.48 24.36
N GLY A 238 17.07 -4.61 24.33
CA GLY A 238 16.25 -4.70 25.53
C GLY A 238 16.52 -5.98 26.33
N GLY A 239 16.28 -5.93 27.65
CA GLY A 239 16.61 -7.03 28.57
C GLY A 239 15.91 -8.36 28.26
N LYS A 240 14.63 -8.33 27.84
CA LYS A 240 13.90 -9.56 27.49
C LYS A 240 14.39 -10.20 26.21
N LEU A 241 14.85 -9.39 25.26
CA LEU A 241 15.42 -9.91 24.04
C LEU A 241 16.75 -10.64 24.31
N LEU A 242 17.54 -10.10 25.24
CA LEU A 242 18.75 -10.74 25.72
C LEU A 242 18.48 -12.07 26.45
N GLU A 243 17.46 -12.11 27.32
CA GLU A 243 17.02 -13.34 27.99
C GLU A 243 16.62 -14.43 26.97
N LEU A 244 15.86 -14.06 25.94
CA LEU A 244 15.46 -14.99 24.87
C LEU A 244 16.63 -15.54 24.06
N ALA A 245 17.69 -14.75 23.92
CA ALA A 245 18.92 -15.14 23.25
C ALA A 245 19.90 -15.93 24.13
N GLY A 246 19.44 -16.47 25.27
CA GLY A 246 20.29 -17.28 26.15
C GLY A 246 21.06 -16.47 27.20
N GLY A 247 20.72 -15.18 27.40
CA GLY A 247 21.24 -14.35 28.49
C GLY A 247 22.67 -13.82 28.32
N CYS A 248 23.42 -14.29 27.33
CA CYS A 248 24.79 -13.85 27.07
C CYS A 248 24.83 -12.61 26.17
N LYS A 249 25.31 -11.48 26.70
CA LYS A 249 25.49 -10.21 25.96
C LYS A 249 26.33 -10.37 24.70
N GLU A 250 27.34 -11.24 24.75
CA GLU A 250 28.27 -11.50 23.65
C GLU A 250 27.64 -12.24 22.46
N GLN A 251 26.52 -12.94 22.68
CA GLN A 251 25.82 -13.65 21.62
C GLN A 251 24.98 -12.72 20.76
N LEU A 252 24.57 -11.56 21.29
CA LEU A 252 23.66 -10.63 20.60
C LEU A 252 24.31 -9.28 20.27
N LEU A 253 25.16 -8.75 21.16
CA LEU A 253 25.86 -7.49 20.93
C LEU A 253 27.06 -7.69 20.00
N ARG A 254 27.30 -6.71 19.13
CA ARG A 254 28.38 -6.69 18.12
C ARG A 254 28.30 -7.82 17.10
N GLN A 255 27.17 -8.53 17.03
CA GLN A 255 26.91 -9.53 16.01
C GLN A 255 26.15 -8.91 14.82
N PRO A 256 26.35 -9.45 13.61
CA PRO A 256 25.52 -9.13 12.46
C PRO A 256 24.04 -9.47 12.72
N LEU A 257 23.16 -8.52 12.42
CA LEU A 257 21.72 -8.63 12.69
C LEU A 257 21.05 -9.74 11.87
N ASP A 258 21.57 -10.04 10.69
CA ASP A 258 21.09 -11.08 9.77
C ASP A 258 21.37 -12.51 10.25
N ASN A 259 22.39 -12.72 11.10
CA ASN A 259 22.67 -14.03 11.69
C ASN A 259 21.57 -14.47 12.67
N MET A 260 20.97 -13.51 13.39
CA MET A 260 20.00 -13.79 14.46
C MET A 260 18.56 -13.48 14.06
N PHE A 261 18.36 -12.45 13.24
CA PHE A 261 17.03 -11.97 12.87
C PHE A 261 16.78 -12.16 11.40
N LYS A 262 15.59 -12.71 11.12
CA LYS A 262 15.07 -12.81 9.76
C LYS A 262 13.86 -11.91 9.62
N LEU A 263 14.00 -10.89 8.78
CA LEU A 263 12.90 -10.02 8.43
C LEU A 263 11.83 -10.82 7.66
N ARG A 264 10.66 -11.02 8.28
CA ARG A 264 9.55 -11.73 7.62
C ARG A 264 8.79 -10.84 6.62
N ARG A 265 8.81 -9.52 6.82
CA ARG A 265 8.10 -8.53 6.00
C ARG A 265 8.90 -7.22 5.98
N PRO A 266 8.96 -6.51 4.83
CA PRO A 266 8.32 -6.84 3.56
C PRO A 266 9.03 -7.98 2.80
N LYS A 267 8.29 -8.76 1.98
CA LYS A 267 8.84 -9.93 1.27
C LYS A 267 9.57 -9.51 -0.02
N GLY A 268 10.71 -10.14 -0.31
CA GLY A 268 11.46 -9.93 -1.55
C GLY A 268 12.37 -8.70 -1.55
N ILE A 269 12.58 -8.10 -0.38
CA ILE A 269 13.53 -7.00 -0.17
C ILE A 269 14.68 -7.55 0.67
N ALA A 270 15.91 -7.30 0.22
CA ALA A 270 17.10 -7.68 0.97
C ALA A 270 17.15 -6.87 2.27
N PHE A 271 17.48 -7.53 3.38
CA PHE A 271 17.58 -6.87 4.68
C PHE A 271 18.91 -6.12 4.78
N THR A 272 18.92 -4.89 4.25
CA THR A 272 20.11 -4.03 4.18
C THR A 272 19.77 -2.65 4.72
N TRP A 273 20.79 -1.92 5.19
CA TRP A 273 20.62 -0.57 5.73
C TRP A 273 19.89 0.36 4.76
N LYS A 274 20.28 0.35 3.47
CA LYS A 274 19.65 1.17 2.43
C LYS A 274 18.15 0.91 2.35
N ASN A 275 17.75 -0.36 2.32
CA ASN A 275 16.34 -0.73 2.23
C ASN A 275 15.58 -0.38 3.52
N VAL A 276 16.15 -0.65 4.70
CA VAL A 276 15.53 -0.28 5.98
C VAL A 276 15.32 1.24 6.08
N SER A 277 16.30 2.03 5.61
CA SER A 277 16.24 3.49 5.67
C SER A 277 15.26 4.13 4.67
N MET A 278 14.92 3.42 3.58
CA MET A 278 13.95 3.85 2.58
C MET A 278 12.50 3.55 2.97
N TYR A 279 12.26 2.59 3.87
CA TYR A 279 10.92 2.17 4.34
C TYR A 279 10.54 2.84 5.68
N LYS A 280 10.80 4.15 5.82
CA LYS A 280 10.44 4.90 7.03
C LYS A 280 8.96 5.18 7.13
#